data_AF-A0A949Q9V6-F1
#
_entry.id   AF-A0A949Q9V6-F1
#
_cell.length_a   1.000
_cell.length_b   1.000
_cell.length_c   1.000
_cell.angle_alpha   90.00
_cell.angle_beta   90.00
_cell.angle_gamma   90.00
#
_symmetry.space_group_name_H-M   'P 1'
#
loop_
_entity.id
_entity.type
_entity.pdbx_description
1 polymer ?
#
loop_
_entity_poly.entity_id
_entity_poly.type
_entity_poly.pdbx_seq_one_letter_code
_entity_poly.pdbx_strand_id
1 'polypeptide(L)'
;FESLPVMVSRWLKWSEESPYGVSPAMLSIADIRGSNYLESLLAAMANLKVNPRVITKTGAVGVVDLGPGGVTQVSDMGDAPQVWADPSDYRVGMDLIDRVDGRIKRAFHMQAEQLARISPAFTLLTTDLINPLLERVFMILFLGGRFAQPPQEAFVQDAAGQWRLLYPQTIQISRMSQAIEAQKEHAFASTLETFFPLIQAQPELLDDWDLSTAQRDIGRGKGVPSKYFRSLEDKAMMQQARAQAQQMAQQQEAITEAAVKNPELVMQAAGALGGAEA
;
A
#
# COMPACT_ATOMS: atom_id res chain seq x y z
N PHE A 1 21.97 19.25 11.34
CA PHE A 1 22.18 18.09 10.46
C PHE A 1 22.55 16.88 11.31
N GLU A 2 21.56 16.20 11.89
CA GLU A 2 21.79 14.92 12.55
C GLU A 2 21.35 13.82 11.59
N SER A 3 22.25 13.40 10.70
CA SER A 3 22.00 12.19 9.92
C SER A 3 22.66 11.02 10.63
N LEU A 4 21.86 10.13 11.21
CA LEU A 4 22.34 8.85 11.71
C LEU A 4 23.06 8.12 10.56
N PRO A 5 24.31 7.67 10.73
CA PRO A 5 25.08 7.08 9.63
C PRO A 5 24.60 5.68 9.23
N VAL A 6 23.81 5.04 10.10
CA VAL A 6 23.32 3.67 9.94
C VAL A 6 21.85 3.69 9.57
N MET A 7 21.48 2.90 8.57
CA MET A 7 20.09 2.67 8.18
C MET A 7 19.64 1.31 8.71
N VAL A 8 18.49 1.27 9.37
CA VAL A 8 17.90 0.05 9.90
C VAL A 8 16.50 -0.07 9.36
N SER A 9 16.27 -1.04 8.46
CA SER A 9 14.95 -1.33 7.90
C SER A 9 14.27 -2.47 8.64
N ARG A 10 12.93 -2.44 8.67
CA ARG A 10 12.11 -3.52 9.25
C ARG A 10 11.14 -4.06 8.19
N TRP A 11 10.86 -5.37 8.25
CA TRP A 11 9.90 -6.00 7.35
C TRP A 11 8.45 -5.70 7.77
N LEU A 12 8.10 -6.01 9.02
CA LEU A 12 6.86 -5.60 9.68
C LEU A 12 7.19 -5.06 11.07
N LYS A 13 6.40 -4.14 11.60
CA LYS A 13 6.53 -3.65 12.99
C LYS A 13 5.74 -4.56 13.92
N TRP A 14 6.33 -4.97 15.05
CA TRP A 14 5.63 -5.76 16.08
C TRP A 14 4.61 -4.92 16.86
N SER A 15 5.00 -3.70 17.21
CA SER A 15 4.18 -2.65 17.81
C SER A 15 4.79 -1.28 17.44
N GLU A 16 4.07 -0.19 17.65
CA GLU A 16 4.61 1.16 17.36
C GLU A 16 5.84 1.49 18.22
N GLU A 17 5.90 0.96 19.44
CA GLU A 17 6.98 1.20 20.41
C GLU A 17 8.15 0.22 20.27
N SER A 18 7.98 -0.90 19.55
CA SER A 18 9.02 -1.92 19.46
C SER A 18 10.13 -1.52 18.47
N PRO A 19 11.41 -1.57 18.88
CA PRO A 19 12.53 -1.28 17.99
C PRO A 19 12.78 -2.39 16.96
N TYR A 20 12.23 -3.59 17.15
CA TYR A 20 12.52 -4.76 16.30
C TYR A 20 11.44 -5.04 15.26
N GLY A 21 11.88 -5.56 14.11
CA GLY A 21 11.01 -6.01 13.03
C GLY A 21 10.66 -7.48 13.12
N VAL A 22 9.54 -7.87 12.51
CA VAL A 22 9.02 -9.23 12.48
C VAL A 22 9.03 -9.73 11.06
N SER A 23 9.48 -10.97 10.87
CA SER A 23 9.50 -11.60 9.55
C SER A 23 8.32 -12.58 9.40
N PRO A 24 7.81 -12.79 8.18
CA PRO A 24 6.80 -13.81 7.89
C PRO A 24 7.31 -15.22 8.18
N ALA A 25 8.63 -15.41 8.14
CA ALA A 25 9.30 -16.65 8.55
C ALA A 25 9.08 -16.95 10.04
N MET A 26 9.07 -15.93 10.92
CA MET A 26 8.80 -16.14 12.35
C MET A 26 7.37 -16.61 12.59
N LEU A 27 6.40 -16.13 11.78
CA LEU A 27 5.00 -16.55 11.87
C LEU A 27 4.78 -17.98 11.37
N SER A 28 5.55 -18.41 10.37
CA SER A 28 5.42 -19.72 9.71
C SER A 28 6.50 -20.73 10.11
N ILE A 29 7.30 -20.45 11.14
CA ILE A 29 8.45 -21.28 11.52
C ILE A 29 8.05 -22.72 11.87
N ALA A 30 6.88 -22.90 12.48
CA ALA A 30 6.36 -24.22 12.81
C ALA A 30 6.03 -25.01 11.54
N ASP A 31 5.43 -24.37 10.54
CA ASP A 31 5.09 -24.99 9.26
C ASP A 31 6.36 -25.30 8.45
N ILE A 32 7.37 -24.41 8.45
CA ILE A 32 8.67 -24.65 7.80
C ILE A 32 9.35 -25.89 8.41
N ARG A 33 9.43 -25.97 9.74
CA ARG A 33 10.00 -27.14 10.42
C ARG A 33 9.18 -28.41 10.16
N GLY A 34 7.86 -28.28 10.13
CA GLY A 34 6.96 -29.37 9.77
C GLY A 34 7.22 -29.88 8.36
N SER A 35 7.40 -29.00 7.38
CA SER A 35 7.73 -29.36 5.99
C SER A 35 9.04 -30.13 5.90
N ASN A 36 10.11 -29.62 6.53
CA ASN A 36 11.42 -30.28 6.53
C ASN A 36 11.35 -31.69 7.17
N TYR A 37 10.56 -31.83 8.24
CA TYR A 37 10.37 -33.12 8.88
C TYR A 37 9.59 -34.11 7.99
N LEU A 38 8.51 -33.64 7.34
CA LEU A 38 7.75 -34.46 6.39
C LEU A 38 8.59 -34.90 5.20
N GLU A 39 9.42 -34.02 4.66
CA GLU A 39 10.38 -34.36 3.60
C GLU A 39 11.36 -35.45 4.05
N SER A 40 11.85 -35.38 5.29
CA SER A 40 12.74 -36.42 5.83
C SER A 40 12.04 -37.79 5.94
N LEU A 41 10.77 -37.81 6.35
CA LEU A 41 9.97 -39.04 6.41
C LEU A 41 9.66 -39.59 5.01
N LEU A 42 9.36 -38.71 4.06
CA LEU A 42 9.12 -39.10 2.67
C LEU A 42 10.39 -39.62 2.01
N ALA A 43 11.55 -39.05 2.30
CA ALA A 43 12.83 -39.58 1.84
C ALA A 43 13.09 -40.98 2.43
N ALA A 44 12.78 -41.22 3.70
CA ALA A 44 12.88 -42.55 4.30
C ALA A 44 11.91 -43.56 3.66
N MET A 45 10.67 -43.15 3.39
CA MET A 45 9.70 -43.97 2.66
C MET A 45 10.12 -44.25 1.22
N ALA A 46 10.68 -43.26 0.52
CA ALA A 46 11.22 -43.42 -0.82
C ALA A 46 12.37 -44.44 -0.85
N ASN A 47 13.29 -44.38 0.12
CA ASN A 47 14.36 -45.38 0.25
C ASN A 47 13.82 -46.79 0.45
N LEU A 48 12.79 -46.95 1.29
CA LEU A 48 12.13 -48.24 1.51
C LEU A 48 11.40 -48.75 0.26
N LYS A 49 10.86 -47.84 -0.56
CA LYS A 49 10.20 -48.20 -1.83
C LYS A 49 11.22 -48.66 -2.88
N VAL A 50 12.36 -47.99 -2.98
CA VAL A 50 13.46 -48.33 -3.90
C VAL A 50 14.14 -49.63 -3.47
N ASN A 51 14.39 -49.80 -2.16
CA ASN A 51 15.03 -50.97 -1.58
C ASN A 51 14.10 -51.61 -0.52
N PRO A 52 13.16 -52.48 -0.95
CA PRO A 52 12.19 -53.08 -0.05
C PRO A 52 12.86 -54.07 0.90
N ARG A 53 12.42 -54.05 2.15
CA ARG A 53 12.73 -55.09 3.15
C ARG A 53 12.06 -56.41 2.78
N VAL A 54 12.75 -57.51 3.03
CA VAL A 54 12.33 -58.85 2.59
C VAL A 54 12.28 -59.81 3.78
N ILE A 55 11.28 -60.67 3.79
CA ILE A 55 11.16 -61.78 4.73
C ILE A 55 11.68 -63.03 4.04
N THR A 56 12.57 -63.76 4.70
CA THR A 56 13.08 -65.05 4.20
C THR A 56 12.92 -66.12 5.26
N LYS A 57 12.65 -67.36 4.82
CA LYS A 57 12.55 -68.50 5.70
C LYS A 57 13.94 -68.96 6.14
N THR A 58 14.16 -69.09 7.45
CA THR A 58 15.39 -69.67 8.00
C THR A 58 15.09 -70.43 9.29
N GLY A 59 15.87 -71.48 9.59
CA GLY A 59 15.66 -72.34 10.76
C GLY A 59 15.92 -71.69 12.13
N ALA A 60 16.26 -70.40 12.17
CA ALA A 60 16.45 -69.62 13.38
C ALA A 60 15.58 -68.35 13.33
N VAL A 61 14.95 -68.01 14.45
CA VAL A 61 14.22 -66.74 14.61
C VAL A 61 15.26 -65.63 14.76
N GLY A 62 15.34 -64.76 13.75
CA GLY A 62 16.23 -63.59 13.75
C GLY A 62 15.60 -62.37 14.41
N VAL A 63 16.40 -61.33 14.63
CA VAL A 63 15.90 -60.01 15.03
C VAL A 63 15.18 -59.38 13.84
N VAL A 64 14.04 -58.73 14.10
CA VAL A 64 13.27 -58.02 13.06
C VAL A 64 14.05 -56.79 12.60
N ASP A 65 14.39 -56.73 11.31
CA ASP A 65 15.01 -55.57 10.70
C ASP A 65 13.97 -54.74 9.93
N LEU A 66 13.85 -53.48 10.31
CA LEU A 66 12.90 -52.52 9.74
C LEU A 66 13.55 -51.57 8.74
N GLY A 67 14.88 -51.63 8.58
CA GLY A 67 15.65 -50.78 7.68
C GLY A 67 15.39 -51.08 6.19
N PRO A 68 15.72 -50.13 5.30
CA PRO A 68 15.67 -50.36 3.86
C PRO A 68 16.64 -51.48 3.46
N GLY A 69 16.15 -52.46 2.70
CA GLY A 69 16.91 -53.68 2.33
C GLY A 69 17.18 -54.67 3.46
N GLY A 70 16.58 -54.46 4.65
CA GLY A 70 16.70 -55.39 5.76
C GLY A 70 16.09 -56.76 5.45
N VAL A 71 16.74 -57.82 5.93
CA VAL A 71 16.27 -59.20 5.77
C VAL A 71 15.79 -59.72 7.11
N THR A 72 14.49 -59.89 7.27
CA THR A 72 13.91 -60.49 8.48
C THR A 72 13.74 -61.98 8.27
N GLN A 73 14.24 -62.78 9.21
CA GLN A 73 14.17 -64.24 9.15
C GLN A 73 13.02 -64.75 10.00
N VAL A 74 12.11 -65.51 9.38
CA VAL A 74 10.93 -66.09 10.05
C VAL A 74 10.92 -67.60 9.85
N SER A 75 10.59 -68.34 10.90
CA SER A 75 10.57 -69.81 10.89
C SER A 75 9.34 -70.39 10.16
N ASP A 76 8.22 -69.66 10.18
CA ASP A 76 6.93 -70.08 9.64
C ASP A 76 6.50 -69.22 8.45
N MET A 77 7.14 -69.44 7.29
CA MET A 77 6.82 -68.78 6.04
C MET A 77 7.06 -69.72 4.84
N GLY A 78 6.45 -69.43 3.69
CA GLY A 78 6.76 -70.08 2.42
C GLY A 78 8.22 -69.88 1.99
N ASP A 79 8.74 -70.78 1.15
CA ASP A 79 10.17 -70.79 0.77
C ASP A 79 10.57 -69.61 -0.14
N ALA A 80 9.60 -68.92 -0.75
CA ALA A 80 9.85 -67.74 -1.58
C ALA A 80 9.96 -66.47 -0.72
N PRO A 81 11.03 -65.66 -0.87
CA PRO A 81 11.14 -64.38 -0.20
C PRO A 81 10.00 -63.43 -0.60
N GLN A 82 9.43 -62.74 0.37
CA GLN A 82 8.32 -61.79 0.15
C GLN A 82 8.65 -60.43 0.75
N VAL A 83 8.16 -59.36 0.13
CA VAL A 83 8.34 -57.99 0.64
C VAL A 83 7.53 -57.80 1.93
N TRP A 84 8.19 -57.34 2.99
CA TRP A 84 7.53 -57.03 4.26
C TRP A 84 6.86 -55.66 4.16
N ALA A 85 5.52 -55.62 4.26
CA ALA A 85 4.69 -54.42 4.38
C ALA A 85 5.20 -53.23 3.54
N ASP A 86 4.89 -53.21 2.25
CA ASP A 86 5.17 -52.07 1.36
C ASP A 86 4.55 -50.81 1.99
N PRO A 87 5.34 -49.76 2.31
CA PRO A 87 4.79 -48.53 2.88
C PRO A 87 3.69 -47.99 1.95
N SER A 88 2.48 -47.87 2.50
CA SER A 88 1.31 -47.42 1.76
C SER A 88 1.45 -45.96 1.33
N ASP A 89 1.24 -45.75 0.04
CA ASP A 89 0.94 -44.51 -0.68
C ASP A 89 1.74 -43.25 -0.32
N TYR A 90 2.92 -43.12 -0.95
CA TYR A 90 3.75 -41.90 -0.98
C TYR A 90 2.96 -40.62 -1.31
N ARG A 91 1.87 -40.76 -2.06
CA ARG A 91 1.03 -39.65 -2.53
C ARG A 91 0.37 -38.89 -1.38
N VAL A 92 -0.05 -39.58 -0.31
CA VAL A 92 -0.66 -38.92 0.86
C VAL A 92 0.33 -37.99 1.55
N GLY A 93 1.61 -38.36 1.57
CA GLY A 93 2.65 -37.50 2.10
C GLY A 93 2.91 -36.27 1.21
N MET A 94 2.89 -36.45 -0.12
CA MET A 94 3.03 -35.33 -1.05
C MET A 94 1.88 -34.32 -0.90
N ASP A 95 0.64 -34.80 -0.80
CA ASP A 95 -0.54 -33.93 -0.61
C ASP A 95 -0.45 -33.14 0.71
N LEU A 96 0.13 -33.74 1.76
CA LEU A 96 0.36 -33.07 3.03
C LEU A 96 1.44 -32.00 2.94
N ILE A 97 2.55 -32.27 2.22
CA ILE A 97 3.60 -31.28 1.95
C ILE A 97 3.00 -30.10 1.18
N ASP A 98 2.26 -30.36 0.10
CA ASP A 98 1.66 -29.30 -0.73
C ASP A 98 0.72 -28.41 0.11
N ARG A 99 0.00 -29.01 1.06
CA ARG A 99 -0.85 -28.25 2.00
C ARG A 99 -0.02 -27.38 2.95
N VAL A 100 1.10 -27.89 3.47
CA VAL A 100 1.99 -27.16 4.38
C VAL A 100 2.72 -26.04 3.62
N ASP A 101 3.26 -26.34 2.45
CA ASP A 101 3.90 -25.36 1.56
C ASP A 101 2.91 -24.27 1.13
N GLY A 102 1.66 -24.65 0.85
CA GLY A 102 0.59 -23.68 0.62
C GLY A 102 0.36 -22.72 1.81
N ARG A 103 0.51 -23.17 3.06
CA ARG A 103 0.44 -22.29 4.25
C ARG A 103 1.65 -21.36 4.33
N ILE A 104 2.85 -21.88 4.07
CA ILE A 104 4.09 -21.08 4.02
C ILE A 104 3.97 -19.99 2.95
N LYS A 105 3.61 -20.35 1.71
CA LYS A 105 3.42 -19.40 0.60
C LYS A 105 2.41 -18.30 0.91
N ARG A 106 1.31 -18.64 1.61
CA ARG A 106 0.33 -17.64 2.07
C ARG A 106 0.89 -16.69 3.12
N ALA A 107 1.72 -17.19 4.05
CA ALA A 107 2.38 -16.36 5.05
C ALA A 107 3.38 -15.37 4.42
N PHE A 108 4.04 -15.77 3.32
CA PHE A 108 4.95 -14.90 2.55
C PHE A 108 4.26 -14.05 1.46
N HIS A 109 2.92 -14.08 1.38
CA HIS A 109 2.13 -13.33 0.39
C HIS A 109 2.54 -13.59 -1.08
N MET A 110 3.06 -14.77 -1.41
CA MET A 110 3.60 -15.08 -2.75
C MET A 110 2.55 -15.44 -3.82
N GLN A 111 1.24 -15.45 -3.49
CA GLN A 111 0.20 -15.76 -4.47
C GLN A 111 -0.29 -14.50 -5.18
N ALA A 112 -0.58 -14.58 -6.49
CA ALA A 112 -0.92 -13.41 -7.32
C ALA A 112 -2.18 -12.64 -6.85
N GLU A 113 -3.14 -13.32 -6.21
CA GLU A 113 -4.33 -12.68 -5.59
C GLU A 113 -4.00 -11.84 -4.34
N GLN A 114 -2.76 -11.89 -3.84
CA GLN A 114 -2.30 -11.14 -2.66
C GLN A 114 -1.64 -9.79 -2.97
N LEU A 115 -1.68 -9.28 -4.21
CA LEU A 115 -1.22 -7.92 -4.54
C LEU A 115 -1.79 -6.86 -3.57
N ALA A 116 -3.07 -6.97 -3.21
CA ALA A 116 -3.70 -6.10 -2.22
C ALA A 116 -3.14 -6.27 -0.78
N ARG A 117 -2.67 -7.47 -0.42
CA ARG A 117 -2.05 -7.78 0.88
C ARG A 117 -0.55 -7.50 0.92
N ILE A 118 0.12 -7.34 -0.22
CA ILE A 118 1.50 -6.86 -0.32
C ILE A 118 1.56 -5.35 -0.03
N SER A 119 0.43 -4.64 -0.12
CA SER A 119 0.33 -3.19 0.10
C SER A 119 0.98 -2.70 1.41
N PRO A 120 0.75 -3.29 2.60
CA PRO A 120 1.34 -2.80 3.85
C PRO A 120 2.85 -3.04 3.93
N ALA A 121 3.33 -4.23 3.56
CA ALA A 121 4.77 -4.54 3.56
C ALA A 121 5.53 -3.70 2.53
N PHE A 122 4.94 -3.45 1.35
CA PHE A 122 5.50 -2.58 0.33
C PHE A 122 5.49 -1.11 0.74
N THR A 123 4.42 -0.66 1.40
CA THR A 123 4.36 0.69 1.97
C THR A 123 5.46 0.87 3.01
N LEU A 124 5.63 -0.08 3.92
CA LEU A 124 6.72 -0.06 4.90
C LEU A 124 8.11 -0.12 4.25
N LEU A 125 8.30 -0.94 3.23
CA LEU A 125 9.55 -0.95 2.46
C LEU A 125 9.82 0.43 1.84
N THR A 126 8.78 1.09 1.34
CA THR A 126 8.92 2.39 0.71
C THR A 126 9.19 3.48 1.75
N THR A 127 8.44 3.52 2.85
CA THR A 127 8.53 4.58 3.87
C THR A 127 9.70 4.39 4.84
N ASP A 128 10.06 3.15 5.20
CA ASP A 128 11.07 2.83 6.21
C ASP A 128 12.45 2.52 5.58
N LEU A 129 12.51 2.16 4.28
CA LEU A 129 13.78 1.87 3.58
C LEU A 129 14.03 2.77 2.37
N ILE A 130 13.15 2.77 1.36
CA ILE A 130 13.44 3.43 0.07
C ILE A 130 13.53 4.95 0.23
N ASN A 131 12.54 5.59 0.86
CA ASN A 131 12.51 7.04 1.01
C ASN A 131 13.72 7.53 1.85
N PRO A 132 14.01 6.96 3.04
CA PRO A 132 15.20 7.36 3.80
C PRO A 132 16.51 7.09 3.04
N LEU A 133 16.56 6.03 2.23
CA LEU A 133 17.74 5.70 1.42
C LEU A 133 17.98 6.76 0.35
N LEU A 134 16.94 7.14 -0.37
CA LEU A 134 17.02 8.17 -1.40
C LEU A 134 17.36 9.54 -0.81
N GLU A 135 16.75 9.89 0.32
CA GLU A 135 17.10 11.10 1.08
C GLU A 135 18.59 11.09 1.48
N ARG A 136 19.09 9.96 1.99
CA ARG A 136 20.50 9.83 2.39
C ARG A 136 21.46 9.91 1.20
N VAL A 137 21.17 9.22 0.10
CA VAL A 137 21.98 9.31 -1.13
C VAL A 137 22.02 10.75 -1.62
N PHE A 138 20.87 11.44 -1.63
CA PHE A 138 20.80 12.85 -1.97
C PHE A 138 21.66 13.70 -1.04
N MET A 139 21.55 13.52 0.29
CA MET A 139 22.36 14.27 1.26
C MET A 139 23.86 14.06 1.08
N ILE A 140 24.31 12.82 0.84
CA ILE A 140 25.73 12.52 0.62
C ILE A 140 26.24 13.22 -0.64
N LEU A 141 25.47 13.17 -1.72
CA LEU A 141 25.81 13.83 -2.98
C LEU A 141 25.76 15.37 -2.87
N PHE A 142 24.83 15.89 -2.07
CA PHE A 142 24.69 17.32 -1.79
C PHE A 142 25.86 17.85 -0.96
N LEU A 143 26.24 17.16 0.12
CA LEU A 143 27.43 17.46 0.91
C LEU A 143 28.72 17.32 0.08
N GLY A 144 28.76 16.35 -0.84
CA GLY A 144 29.86 16.17 -1.79
C GLY A 144 29.93 17.22 -2.90
N GLY A 145 29.04 18.24 -2.89
CA GLY A 145 29.04 19.33 -3.88
C GLY A 145 28.74 18.87 -5.30
N ARG A 146 28.10 17.70 -5.48
CA ARG A 146 27.87 17.12 -6.80
C ARG A 146 26.66 17.72 -7.53
N PHE A 147 25.78 18.40 -6.79
CA PHE A 147 24.64 19.14 -7.31
C PHE A 147 24.96 20.62 -7.49
N ALA A 148 24.25 21.28 -8.41
CA ALA A 148 24.25 22.73 -8.51
C ALA A 148 23.68 23.34 -7.22
N GLN A 149 24.01 24.61 -6.94
CA GLN A 149 23.44 25.31 -5.80
C GLN A 149 21.90 25.30 -5.91
N PRO A 150 21.20 24.90 -4.84
CA PRO A 150 19.76 24.75 -4.87
C PRO A 150 19.09 26.12 -5.11
N PRO A 151 17.99 26.19 -5.89
CA PRO A 151 17.21 27.40 -6.07
C PRO A 151 16.71 27.96 -4.74
N GLN A 152 16.49 29.28 -4.65
CA GLN A 152 16.01 29.91 -3.42
C GLN A 152 14.64 29.36 -2.98
N GLU A 153 13.79 28.90 -3.91
CA GLU A 153 12.48 28.31 -3.57
C GLU A 153 12.58 26.97 -2.84
N ALA A 154 13.74 26.31 -2.88
CA ALA A 154 13.96 25.04 -2.18
C ALA A 154 14.21 25.23 -0.67
N PHE A 155 14.46 26.46 -0.22
CA PHE A 155 14.66 26.77 1.18
C PHE A 155 13.35 27.22 1.82
N VAL A 156 12.90 26.48 2.83
CA VAL A 156 11.74 26.85 3.64
C VAL A 156 12.20 27.15 5.06
N GLN A 157 11.65 28.18 5.67
CA GLN A 157 11.84 28.43 7.09
C GLN A 157 11.02 27.44 7.90
N ASP A 158 11.68 26.71 8.80
CA ASP A 158 11.01 25.92 9.82
C ASP A 158 10.30 26.86 10.83
N ALA A 159 9.41 26.32 11.68
CA ALA A 159 8.69 27.06 12.71
C ALA A 159 9.62 27.82 13.69
N ALA A 160 10.90 27.42 13.77
CA ALA A 160 11.96 28.08 14.53
C ALA A 160 12.75 29.16 13.74
N GLY A 161 12.31 29.53 12.53
CA GLY A 161 12.96 30.54 11.69
C GLY A 161 14.27 30.10 11.04
N GLN A 162 14.63 28.81 11.12
CA GLN A 162 15.83 28.27 10.48
C GLN A 162 15.54 27.85 9.05
N TRP A 163 16.38 28.31 8.11
CA TRP A 163 16.31 27.88 6.72
C TRP A 163 16.69 26.40 6.59
N ARG A 164 15.75 25.58 6.10
CA ARG A 164 15.99 24.18 5.76
C ARG A 164 15.71 23.95 4.29
N LEU A 165 16.55 23.14 3.67
CA LEU A 165 16.33 22.64 2.32
C LEU A 165 15.18 21.62 2.37
N LEU A 166 14.12 21.85 1.58
CA LEU A 166 13.08 20.84 1.36
C LEU A 166 13.69 19.69 0.55
N TYR A 167 13.71 18.50 1.15
CA TYR A 167 14.14 17.31 0.42
C TYR A 167 13.10 16.92 -0.64
N PRO A 168 13.55 16.52 -1.84
CA PRO A 168 12.64 16.09 -2.89
C PRO A 168 11.87 14.85 -2.41
N GLN A 169 10.54 14.95 -2.40
CA GLN A 169 9.67 13.82 -2.13
C GLN A 169 9.73 12.85 -3.31
N THR A 170 10.01 11.58 -3.04
CA THR A 170 10.13 10.58 -4.09
C THR A 170 8.75 10.07 -4.49
N ILE A 171 8.32 10.42 -5.70
CA ILE A 171 7.09 9.87 -6.28
C ILE A 171 7.42 8.52 -6.89
N GLN A 172 7.01 7.44 -6.23
CA GLN A 172 7.23 6.08 -6.72
C GLN A 172 6.16 5.72 -7.75
N ILE A 173 6.54 5.44 -9.00
CA ILE A 173 5.61 5.11 -10.10
C ILE A 173 5.47 3.58 -10.27
N SER A 174 5.63 2.81 -9.20
CA SER A 174 5.46 1.35 -9.28
C SER A 174 3.99 0.98 -9.48
N ARG A 175 3.70 -0.16 -10.14
CA ARG A 175 2.32 -0.69 -10.28
C ARG A 175 1.61 -0.83 -8.92
N MET A 176 2.36 -1.10 -7.86
CA MET A 176 1.84 -1.18 -6.49
C MET A 176 1.53 0.19 -5.89
N SER A 177 2.39 1.18 -6.12
CA SER A 177 2.12 2.58 -5.74
C SER A 177 0.85 3.08 -6.43
N GLN A 178 0.69 2.77 -7.73
CA GLN A 178 -0.53 3.07 -8.47
C GLN A 178 -1.77 2.37 -7.89
N ALA A 179 -1.64 1.12 -7.40
CA ALA A 179 -2.74 0.42 -6.75
C ALA A 179 -3.12 1.03 -5.37
N ILE A 180 -2.13 1.49 -4.60
CA ILE A 180 -2.37 2.19 -3.32
C ILE A 180 -3.03 3.56 -3.57
N GLU A 181 -2.54 4.31 -4.56
CA GLU A 181 -3.14 5.59 -4.97
C GLU A 181 -4.57 5.40 -5.51
N ALA A 182 -4.84 4.32 -6.26
CA ALA A 182 -6.19 3.97 -6.68
C ALA A 182 -7.12 3.65 -5.50
N GLN A 183 -6.60 3.07 -4.41
CA GLN A 183 -7.36 2.83 -3.19
C GLN A 183 -7.68 4.14 -2.45
N LYS A 184 -6.72 5.07 -2.37
CA LYS A 184 -6.96 6.42 -1.80
C LYS A 184 -8.02 7.17 -2.61
N GLU A 185 -7.95 7.10 -3.93
CA GLU A 185 -8.96 7.67 -4.82
C GLU A 185 -10.34 7.06 -4.55
N HIS A 186 -10.44 5.74 -4.50
CA HIS A 186 -11.70 5.06 -4.23
C HIS A 186 -12.25 5.45 -2.86
N ALA A 187 -11.40 5.54 -1.83
CA ALA A 187 -11.80 5.99 -0.50
C ALA A 187 -12.34 7.43 -0.56
N PHE A 188 -11.65 8.33 -1.26
CA PHE A 188 -12.09 9.72 -1.42
C PHE A 188 -13.43 9.82 -2.16
N ALA A 189 -13.57 9.15 -3.32
CA ALA A 189 -14.80 9.14 -4.11
C ALA A 189 -15.98 8.56 -3.32
N SER A 190 -15.79 7.40 -2.68
CA SER A 190 -16.82 6.76 -1.85
C SER A 190 -17.24 7.64 -0.66
N THR A 191 -16.29 8.36 -0.06
CA THR A 191 -16.60 9.28 1.03
C THR A 191 -17.42 10.46 0.52
N LEU A 192 -17.01 11.08 -0.60
CA LEU A 192 -17.80 12.15 -1.23
C LEU A 192 -19.21 11.70 -1.61
N GLU A 193 -19.38 10.51 -2.17
CA GLU A 193 -20.70 9.95 -2.48
C GLU A 193 -21.57 9.78 -1.22
N THR A 194 -20.95 9.35 -0.11
CA THR A 194 -21.64 9.16 1.18
C THR A 194 -22.11 10.48 1.77
N PHE A 195 -21.29 11.53 1.67
CA PHE A 195 -21.61 12.86 2.21
C PHE A 195 -22.40 13.75 1.25
N PHE A 196 -22.53 13.38 -0.04
CA PHE A 196 -23.23 14.19 -1.04
C PHE A 196 -24.67 14.56 -0.64
N PRO A 197 -25.51 13.65 -0.09
CA PRO A 197 -26.86 14.01 0.36
C PRO A 197 -26.86 14.98 1.55
N LEU A 198 -25.85 14.89 2.43
CA LEU A 198 -25.70 15.77 3.59
C LEU A 198 -25.25 17.16 3.17
N ILE A 199 -24.34 17.25 2.19
CA ILE A 199 -23.90 18.51 1.60
C ILE A 199 -25.06 19.25 0.92
N GLN A 200 -26.02 18.53 0.31
CA GLN A 200 -27.22 19.15 -0.25
C GLN A 200 -28.16 19.73 0.82
N ALA A 201 -28.19 19.12 2.01
CA ALA A 201 -28.99 19.61 3.13
C ALA A 201 -28.30 20.74 3.90
N GLN A 202 -26.97 20.71 4.00
CA GLN A 202 -26.14 21.69 4.72
C GLN A 202 -24.86 21.99 3.91
N PRO A 203 -24.86 23.06 3.10
CA PRO A 203 -23.70 23.45 2.30
C PRO A 203 -22.46 23.85 3.12
N GLU A 204 -22.63 24.26 4.38
CA GLU A 204 -21.54 24.64 5.29
C GLU A 204 -20.57 23.48 5.60
N LEU A 205 -21.00 22.23 5.45
CA LEU A 205 -20.14 21.04 5.64
C LEU A 205 -18.99 20.97 4.62
N LEU A 206 -19.09 21.70 3.49
CA LEU A 206 -18.01 21.79 2.51
C LEU A 206 -16.83 22.65 3.00
N ASP A 207 -17.05 23.55 3.95
CA ASP A 207 -16.00 24.47 4.42
C ASP A 207 -14.94 23.74 5.26
N ASP A 208 -15.31 22.62 5.87
CA ASP A 208 -14.39 21.73 6.60
C ASP A 208 -13.45 20.95 5.65
N TRP A 209 -13.75 20.89 4.34
CA TRP A 209 -13.06 20.04 3.37
C TRP A 209 -12.32 20.84 2.29
N ASP A 210 -10.97 20.81 2.30
CA ASP A 210 -10.17 21.35 1.18
C ASP A 210 -10.10 20.36 0.00
N LEU A 211 -11.19 20.32 -0.78
CA LEU A 211 -11.30 19.52 -2.00
C LEU A 211 -10.22 19.89 -3.05
N SER A 212 -9.69 21.10 -2.98
CA SER A 212 -8.72 21.61 -3.96
C SER A 212 -7.34 21.01 -3.78
N THR A 213 -6.93 20.83 -2.53
CA THR A 213 -5.67 20.17 -2.16
C THR A 213 -5.78 18.66 -2.36
N ALA A 214 -6.90 18.06 -1.98
CA ALA A 214 -7.18 16.63 -2.20
C ALA A 214 -7.10 16.25 -3.69
N GLN A 215 -7.74 17.04 -4.57
CA GLN A 215 -7.69 16.81 -6.03
C GLN A 215 -6.26 16.87 -6.59
N ARG A 216 -5.44 17.80 -6.08
CA ARG A 216 -4.05 17.94 -6.52
C ARG A 216 -3.20 16.77 -6.08
N ASP A 217 -3.41 16.27 -4.86
CA ASP A 217 -2.69 15.12 -4.34
C ASP A 217 -3.01 13.85 -5.15
N ILE A 218 -4.31 13.56 -5.36
CA ILE A 218 -4.77 12.43 -6.19
C ILE A 218 -4.20 12.52 -7.62
N GLY A 219 -4.25 13.71 -8.23
CA GLY A 219 -3.72 13.87 -9.58
C GLY A 219 -2.20 13.71 -9.65
N ARG A 220 -1.45 14.19 -8.65
CA ARG A 220 0.00 13.92 -8.56
C ARG A 220 0.30 12.45 -8.38
N GLY A 221 -0.48 11.73 -7.57
CA GLY A 221 -0.39 10.27 -7.40
C GLY A 221 -0.59 9.51 -8.72
N LYS A 222 -1.46 10.00 -9.60
CA LYS A 222 -1.66 9.47 -10.97
C LYS A 222 -0.60 9.89 -11.99
N GLY A 223 0.40 10.66 -11.58
CA GLY A 223 1.44 11.17 -12.47
C GLY A 223 0.96 12.28 -13.40
N VAL A 224 -0.14 12.97 -13.07
CA VAL A 224 -0.59 14.16 -13.80
C VAL A 224 0.48 15.25 -13.65
N PRO A 225 1.10 15.72 -14.75
CA PRO A 225 2.13 16.75 -14.69
C PRO A 225 1.64 18.02 -13.98
N SER A 226 2.48 18.59 -13.11
CA SER A 226 2.13 19.77 -12.31
C SER A 226 1.68 20.99 -13.14
N LYS A 227 2.13 21.06 -14.41
CA LYS A 227 1.72 22.08 -15.41
C LYS A 227 0.21 22.10 -15.72
N TYR A 228 -0.52 21.03 -15.44
CA TYR A 228 -1.97 20.98 -15.66
C TYR A 228 -2.77 21.54 -14.47
N PHE A 229 -2.13 21.71 -13.31
CA PHE A 229 -2.73 22.43 -12.21
C PHE A 229 -2.48 23.92 -12.38
N ARG A 230 -3.54 24.71 -12.33
CA ARG A 230 -3.43 26.17 -12.24
C ARG A 230 -2.69 26.56 -10.95
N SER A 231 -1.95 27.66 -11.02
CA SER A 231 -1.25 28.21 -9.85
C SER A 231 -2.23 28.54 -8.72
N LEU A 232 -1.74 28.60 -7.48
CA LEU A 232 -2.56 29.02 -6.33
C LEU A 232 -3.05 30.47 -6.51
N GLU A 233 -2.20 31.32 -7.07
CA GLU A 233 -2.49 32.73 -7.32
C GLU A 233 -3.58 32.93 -8.38
N ASP A 234 -3.51 32.21 -9.50
CA ASP A 234 -4.55 32.26 -10.55
C ASP A 234 -5.91 31.78 -10.03
N LYS A 235 -5.93 30.79 -9.14
CA LYS A 235 -7.16 30.32 -8.50
C LYS A 235 -7.75 31.40 -7.59
N ALA A 236 -6.93 32.05 -6.78
CA ALA A 236 -7.37 33.11 -5.87
C ALA A 236 -7.95 34.30 -6.67
N MET A 237 -7.27 34.72 -7.74
CA MET A 237 -7.77 35.78 -8.62
C MET A 237 -9.11 35.41 -9.27
N MET A 238 -9.28 34.17 -9.74
CA MET A 238 -10.56 33.73 -10.31
C MET A 238 -11.68 33.63 -9.27
N GLN A 239 -11.38 33.22 -8.03
CA GLN A 239 -12.37 33.20 -6.96
C GLN A 239 -12.81 34.62 -6.62
N GLN A 240 -11.87 35.56 -6.52
CA GLN A 240 -12.17 36.99 -6.32
C GLN A 240 -12.98 37.56 -7.49
N ALA A 241 -12.62 37.26 -8.73
CA ALA A 241 -13.36 37.70 -9.91
C ALA A 241 -14.79 37.13 -9.95
N ARG A 242 -14.98 35.86 -9.55
CA ARG A 242 -16.31 35.24 -9.44
C ARG A 242 -17.13 35.87 -8.32
N ALA A 243 -16.52 36.14 -7.17
CA ALA A 243 -17.19 36.81 -6.06
C ALA A 243 -17.65 38.23 -6.44
N GLN A 244 -16.80 39.00 -7.14
CA GLN A 244 -17.15 40.32 -7.64
C GLN A 244 -18.26 40.27 -8.71
N ALA A 245 -18.20 39.29 -9.63
CA ALA A 245 -19.23 39.10 -10.64
C ALA A 245 -20.58 38.70 -10.02
N GLN A 246 -20.59 37.86 -8.98
CA GLN A 246 -21.80 37.49 -8.24
C GLN A 246 -22.37 38.68 -7.46
N GLN A 247 -21.53 39.51 -6.84
CA GLN A 247 -21.97 40.72 -6.15
C GLN A 247 -22.62 41.73 -7.12
N MET A 248 -22.03 41.92 -8.30
CA MET A 248 -22.61 42.78 -9.34
C MET A 248 -23.93 42.22 -9.89
N ALA A 249 -24.03 40.90 -10.09
CA ALA A 249 -25.26 40.25 -10.53
C ALA A 249 -26.39 40.36 -9.49
N GLN A 250 -26.10 40.15 -8.20
CA GLN A 250 -27.08 40.32 -7.12
C GLN A 250 -27.55 41.77 -6.96
N GLN A 251 -26.67 42.75 -7.16
CA GLN A 251 -27.07 44.16 -7.18
C GLN A 251 -27.97 44.48 -8.37
N GLN A 252 -27.67 43.96 -9.56
CA GLN A 252 -28.51 44.17 -10.73
C GLN A 252 -29.88 43.51 -10.59
N GLU A 253 -29.96 42.28 -10.06
CA GLU A 253 -31.23 41.61 -9.80
C GLU A 253 -32.07 42.39 -8.78
N ALA A 254 -31.47 42.86 -7.68
CA ALA A 254 -32.16 43.69 -6.67
C ALA A 254 -32.67 45.03 -7.24
N ILE A 255 -31.91 45.67 -8.14
CA ILE A 255 -32.33 46.91 -8.82
C ILE A 255 -33.49 46.62 -9.79
N THR A 256 -33.44 45.51 -10.52
CA THR A 256 -34.53 45.13 -11.44
C THR A 256 -35.80 44.72 -10.69
N GLU A 257 -35.69 44.03 -9.56
CA GLU A 257 -36.84 43.62 -8.76
C GLU A 257 -37.48 44.80 -8.01
N ALA A 258 -36.68 45.78 -7.57
CA ALA A 258 -37.16 47.05 -7.02
C ALA A 258 -37.85 47.92 -8.09
N ALA A 259 -37.35 47.90 -9.33
CA ALA A 259 -37.98 48.61 -10.45
C ALA A 259 -39.33 48.00 -10.87
N VAL A 260 -39.51 46.69 -10.72
CA VAL A 260 -40.77 46.00 -11.04
C VAL A 260 -41.84 46.22 -9.96
N LYS A 261 -41.47 46.39 -8.68
CA LYS A 261 -42.43 46.60 -7.58
C LYS A 261 -42.90 48.04 -7.40
N ASN A 262 -42.26 49.05 -8.01
CA ASN A 262 -42.67 50.45 -7.84
C ASN A 262 -42.46 51.32 -9.11
N PRO A 263 -43.40 51.27 -10.08
CA PRO A 263 -43.30 52.05 -11.32
C PRO A 263 -43.51 53.57 -11.15
N GLU A 264 -43.93 54.07 -9.98
CA GLU A 264 -44.24 55.51 -9.79
C GLU A 264 -43.02 56.40 -9.49
N LEU A 265 -41.89 55.84 -9.04
CA LEU A 265 -40.69 56.65 -8.72
C LEU A 265 -39.79 56.92 -9.94
N VAL A 266 -39.88 56.10 -11.00
CA VAL A 266 -39.08 56.28 -12.22
C VAL A 266 -39.55 57.51 -13.01
N MET A 267 -40.83 57.87 -12.93
CA MET A 267 -41.36 59.05 -13.62
C MET A 267 -41.08 60.37 -12.87
N GLN A 268 -40.96 60.34 -11.53
CA GLN A 268 -40.58 61.53 -10.75
C GLN A 268 -39.09 61.88 -10.88
N ALA A 269 -38.20 60.88 -11.01
CA ALA A 269 -36.78 61.14 -11.25
C ALA A 269 -36.49 61.65 -12.68
N ALA A 270 -37.25 61.18 -13.68
CA ALA A 270 -37.13 61.69 -15.06
C ALA A 270 -37.67 63.13 -15.21
N GLY A 271 -38.67 63.53 -14.41
CA GLY A 271 -39.20 64.89 -14.40
C GLY A 271 -38.29 65.94 -13.73
N ALA A 272 -37.39 65.54 -12.83
CA ALA A 272 -36.52 66.48 -12.11
C ALA A 272 -35.22 66.84 -12.85
N LEU A 273 -34.85 66.10 -13.90
CA LEU A 273 -33.67 66.38 -14.73
C LEU A 273 -33.98 67.20 -16.00
N GLY A 274 -35.26 67.38 -16.35
CA GLY A 274 -35.68 68.15 -17.53
C GLY A 274 -35.96 69.65 -17.29
N GLY A 275 -35.72 70.16 -16.08
CA GLY A 275 -36.14 71.51 -15.65
C GLY A 275 -35.01 72.48 -15.30
N ALA A 276 -33.78 72.24 -15.74
CA ALA A 276 -32.62 73.09 -15.43
C ALA A 276 -31.79 73.47 -16.67
N GLU A 277 -32.45 73.75 -17.80
CA GLU A 277 -31.86 74.51 -18.92
C GLU A 277 -32.90 75.47 -19.50
N ALA A 278 -32.97 76.67 -18.90
CA ALA A 278 -33.44 77.93 -19.51
C ALA A 278 -32.87 79.11 -18.71
#